data_AF-A0A8S1EXH7-F1
#
_entry.id   AF-A0A8S1EXH7-F1
#
_cell.length_a   1.000
_cell.length_b   1.000
_cell.length_c   1.000
_cell.angle_alpha   90.00
_cell.angle_beta   90.00
_cell.angle_gamma   90.00
#
_symmetry.space_group_name_H-M   'P 1'
#
loop_
_entity.id
_entity.type
_entity.pdbx_description
1 polymer ?
#
loop_
_entity_poly.entity_id
_entity_poly.type
_entity_poly.pdbx_seq_one_letter_code
_entity_poly.pdbx_strand_id
1 'polypeptide(L)'
;MDVDRLMKDLTVEQLENIQQNLEKEMEGKRESLREMVGRRYRDVLEASSEVRHVCALAEKLANYIANTRISYQTSHIRTGSRDEQRAGEHFFAVNYLLSNIGSDDGEPLDDAIGLCLVEHFQKQLISNHSSPMISRIAKAFTQRIVATRSELESYNIDSLCDISRSDWATNQLAAIAILQTKDISQLLDLYLEKRFAYIGQLIDDSATILTIVDEMKKTLSVVEELFVHGELQHAIQSVCNGQYRSELIRDMCADQAFSFEKTINEEVEKFWRQLREKCCGRGSSNAIGLQVIGDKCAEWIEKTCAMTHRVVAEVCEYFDDLDEIVELLQAITNSLKQDWPRIGPAKNVYDKLLQNVVVEKSKALMVQMIENIEKSAKLKIESTNDGPSSSLFDERTYRPESQSHIGISTQLFKCVKELWASLEIINEKCQQFENICVPMADIATANSLKETMATNVNQLLLRLCEPLSETGDSELCSSTRASRCLSRARLAITIVHSETSLVCLLLDKDSQRISNLNHRLHVVIEQNLRCVSIFDLFPCY
;
A
#
# COMPACT_ATOMS: atom_id res chain seq x y z
N MET A 1 -11.47 -16.50 -84.42
CA MET A 1 -11.56 -15.08 -84.81
C MET A 1 -11.37 -15.02 -86.33
N ASP A 2 -12.22 -14.27 -87.02
CA ASP A 2 -12.19 -14.15 -88.47
C ASP A 2 -11.16 -13.10 -88.88
N VAL A 3 -10.02 -13.54 -89.43
CA VAL A 3 -8.82 -12.71 -89.69
C VAL A 3 -9.13 -11.59 -90.69
N ASP A 4 -9.98 -11.89 -91.68
CA ASP A 4 -10.35 -10.96 -92.75
C ASP A 4 -11.19 -9.79 -92.24
N ARG A 5 -11.88 -9.97 -91.10
CA ARG A 5 -12.65 -8.92 -90.45
C ARG A 5 -11.76 -8.00 -89.60
N LEU A 6 -10.78 -8.59 -88.89
CA LEU A 6 -9.78 -7.82 -88.13
C LEU A 6 -8.94 -6.91 -89.02
N MET A 7 -8.54 -7.36 -90.22
CA MET A 7 -7.76 -6.52 -91.15
C MET A 7 -8.56 -5.39 -91.79
N LYS A 8 -9.91 -5.46 -91.79
CA LYS A 8 -10.77 -4.39 -92.33
C LYS A 8 -11.08 -3.31 -91.30
N ASP A 9 -11.24 -3.70 -90.04
CA ASP A 9 -11.79 -2.83 -89.00
C ASP A 9 -10.70 -2.19 -88.11
N LEU A 10 -9.46 -2.68 -88.15
CA LEU A 10 -8.35 -2.22 -87.30
C LEU A 10 -7.14 -1.76 -88.13
N THR A 11 -6.43 -0.75 -87.66
CA THR A 11 -5.18 -0.30 -88.29
C THR A 11 -4.04 -1.29 -88.03
N VAL A 12 -3.01 -1.28 -88.89
CA VAL A 12 -1.83 -2.13 -88.75
C VAL A 12 -1.19 -1.98 -87.37
N GLU A 13 -1.10 -0.76 -86.86
CA GLU A 13 -0.54 -0.46 -85.53
C GLU A 13 -1.38 -1.07 -84.38
N GLN A 14 -2.72 -1.10 -84.52
CA GLN A 14 -3.60 -1.77 -83.56
C GLN A 14 -3.44 -3.29 -83.59
N LEU A 15 -3.24 -3.87 -84.77
CA LEU A 15 -2.97 -5.31 -84.92
C LEU A 15 -1.60 -5.70 -84.34
N GLU A 16 -0.57 -4.89 -84.55
CA GLU A 16 0.75 -5.09 -83.93
C GLU A 16 0.68 -5.00 -82.41
N ASN A 17 -0.09 -4.05 -81.88
CA ASN A 17 -0.28 -3.92 -80.43
C ASN A 17 -1.07 -5.11 -79.85
N ILE A 18 -2.11 -5.58 -80.54
CA ILE A 18 -2.83 -6.80 -80.15
C ILE A 18 -1.90 -8.02 -80.20
N GLN A 19 -1.06 -8.16 -81.22
CA GLN A 19 -0.10 -9.24 -81.32
C GLN A 19 0.92 -9.19 -80.18
N GLN A 20 1.52 -8.03 -79.90
CA GLN A 20 2.46 -7.87 -78.79
C GLN A 20 1.81 -8.18 -77.43
N ASN A 21 0.56 -7.75 -77.23
CA ASN A 21 -0.18 -8.06 -76.01
C ASN A 21 -0.49 -9.56 -75.89
N LEU A 22 -0.85 -10.23 -76.99
CA LEU A 22 -1.07 -11.67 -77.01
C LEU A 22 0.22 -12.45 -76.76
N GLU A 23 1.34 -12.04 -77.35
CA GLU A 23 2.66 -12.66 -77.10
C GLU A 23 3.07 -12.50 -75.64
N LYS A 24 2.88 -11.30 -75.07
CA LYS A 24 3.13 -11.03 -73.65
C LYS A 24 2.22 -11.84 -72.72
N GLU A 25 0.94 -11.95 -73.05
CA GLU A 25 -0.01 -12.76 -72.27
C GLU A 25 0.29 -14.26 -72.38
N MET A 26 0.69 -14.74 -73.56
CA MET A 26 1.12 -16.12 -73.76
C MET A 26 2.39 -16.42 -72.96
N GLU A 27 3.41 -15.56 -72.99
CA GLU A 27 4.63 -15.78 -72.21
C GLU A 27 4.35 -15.71 -70.70
N GLY A 28 3.48 -14.79 -70.27
CA GLY A 28 3.02 -14.71 -68.89
C GLY A 28 2.28 -15.98 -68.43
N LYS A 29 1.38 -16.52 -69.25
CA LYS A 29 0.69 -17.79 -68.96
C LYS A 29 1.65 -18.98 -68.96
N ARG A 30 2.63 -18.99 -69.86
CA ARG A 30 3.65 -20.04 -69.95
C ARG A 30 4.53 -20.06 -68.69
N GLU A 31 4.97 -18.90 -68.21
CA GLU A 31 5.76 -18.81 -66.97
C GLU A 31 4.91 -19.13 -65.73
N SER A 32 3.66 -18.66 -65.68
CA SER A 32 2.71 -19.03 -64.61
C SER A 32 2.45 -20.54 -64.54
N LEU A 33 2.30 -21.19 -65.70
CA LEU A 33 2.15 -22.65 -65.77
C LEU A 33 3.43 -23.36 -65.30
N ARG A 34 4.61 -22.84 -65.69
CA ARG A 34 5.91 -23.39 -65.27
C ARG A 34 6.08 -23.31 -63.76
N GLU A 35 5.73 -22.19 -63.15
CA GLU A 35 5.74 -22.04 -61.69
C GLU A 35 4.74 -22.95 -61.00
N MET A 36 3.49 -23.00 -61.48
CA MET A 36 2.43 -23.82 -60.88
C MET A 36 2.82 -25.30 -60.89
N VAL A 37 3.29 -25.80 -62.02
CA VAL A 37 3.74 -27.19 -62.19
C VAL A 37 4.98 -27.44 -61.33
N GLY A 38 5.94 -26.51 -61.31
CA GLY A 38 7.15 -26.61 -60.49
C GLY A 38 6.87 -26.66 -58.99
N ARG A 39 5.93 -25.85 -58.49
CA ARG A 39 5.46 -25.90 -57.10
C ARG A 39 4.78 -27.23 -56.81
N ARG A 40 3.82 -27.64 -57.65
CA ARG A 40 3.07 -28.88 -57.44
C ARG A 40 3.96 -30.14 -57.47
N TYR A 41 4.99 -30.17 -58.31
CA TYR A 41 5.98 -31.26 -58.29
C TYR A 41 6.81 -31.26 -57.01
N ARG A 42 7.24 -30.10 -56.51
CA ARG A 42 7.94 -30.01 -55.21
C ARG A 42 7.04 -30.48 -54.07
N ASP A 43 5.80 -30.01 -54.02
CA ASP A 43 4.85 -30.40 -52.97
C ASP A 43 4.60 -31.92 -52.96
N VAL A 44 4.47 -32.54 -54.14
CA VAL A 44 4.30 -34.00 -54.26
C VAL A 44 5.56 -34.75 -53.83
N LEU A 45 6.75 -34.24 -54.16
CA LEU A 45 8.00 -34.87 -53.74
C LEU A 45 8.21 -34.78 -52.23
N GLU A 46 7.93 -33.61 -51.64
CA GLU A 46 8.01 -33.37 -50.20
C GLU A 46 6.99 -34.23 -49.44
N ALA A 47 5.74 -34.28 -49.90
CA ALA A 47 4.72 -35.17 -49.35
C ALA A 47 5.15 -36.65 -49.44
N SER A 48 5.81 -37.06 -50.53
CA SER A 48 6.32 -38.42 -50.68
C SER A 48 7.47 -38.73 -49.72
N SER A 49 8.38 -37.78 -49.47
CA SER A 49 9.44 -37.97 -48.46
C SER A 49 8.88 -38.03 -47.05
N GLU A 50 7.91 -37.18 -46.71
CA GLU A 50 7.25 -37.19 -45.40
C GLU A 50 6.50 -38.50 -45.16
N VAL A 51 5.76 -39.00 -46.16
CA VAL A 51 5.08 -40.32 -46.05
C VAL A 51 6.10 -41.44 -45.80
N ARG A 52 7.24 -41.43 -46.49
CA ARG A 52 8.32 -42.40 -46.23
C ARG A 52 8.90 -42.28 -44.83
N HIS A 53 9.05 -41.07 -44.32
CA HIS A 53 9.51 -40.84 -42.95
C HIS A 53 8.51 -41.36 -41.92
N VAL A 54 7.22 -41.10 -42.11
CA VAL A 54 6.13 -41.62 -41.26
C VAL A 54 6.09 -43.15 -41.28
N CYS A 55 6.25 -43.78 -42.45
CA CYS A 55 6.34 -45.24 -42.55
C CYS A 55 7.52 -45.80 -41.74
N ALA A 56 8.70 -45.18 -41.84
CA ALA A 56 9.87 -45.59 -41.06
C ALA A 56 9.67 -45.44 -39.54
N LEU A 57 9.01 -44.35 -39.10
CA LEU A 57 8.64 -44.17 -37.69
C LEU A 57 7.63 -45.23 -37.22
N ALA A 58 6.65 -45.57 -38.04
CA ALA A 58 5.67 -46.61 -37.74
C ALA A 58 6.33 -47.99 -37.62
N GLU A 59 7.27 -48.33 -38.50
CA GLU A 59 8.07 -49.56 -38.38
C GLU A 59 8.92 -49.57 -37.11
N LYS A 60 9.54 -48.43 -36.77
CA LYS A 60 10.32 -48.29 -35.54
C LYS A 60 9.45 -48.48 -34.29
N LEU A 61 8.24 -47.91 -34.28
CA LEU A 61 7.25 -48.11 -33.22
C LEU A 61 6.80 -49.58 -33.13
N ALA A 62 6.51 -50.21 -34.27
CA ALA A 62 6.14 -51.63 -34.32
C ALA A 62 7.25 -52.52 -33.76
N ASN A 63 8.51 -52.23 -34.09
CA ASN A 63 9.68 -52.92 -33.55
C ASN A 63 9.83 -52.69 -32.04
N TYR A 64 9.61 -51.47 -31.54
CA TYR A 64 9.60 -51.21 -30.09
C TYR A 64 8.49 -52.00 -29.39
N ILE A 65 7.27 -52.02 -29.91
CA ILE A 65 6.16 -52.80 -29.35
C ILE A 65 6.50 -54.29 -29.34
N ALA A 66 7.05 -54.81 -30.44
CA ALA A 66 7.47 -56.22 -30.54
C ALA A 66 8.56 -56.57 -29.52
N ASN A 67 9.60 -55.73 -29.39
CA ASN A 67 10.68 -55.90 -28.41
C ASN A 67 10.17 -55.83 -26.97
N THR A 68 9.19 -54.96 -26.71
CA THR A 68 8.54 -54.86 -25.40
C THR A 68 7.77 -56.16 -25.10
N ARG A 69 7.02 -56.68 -26.08
CA ARG A 69 6.23 -57.92 -25.95
C ARG A 69 7.11 -59.15 -25.70
N ILE A 70 8.29 -59.21 -26.32
CA ILE A 70 9.28 -60.29 -26.09
C ILE A 70 9.89 -60.18 -24.68
N SER A 71 10.17 -58.98 -24.19
CA SER A 71 10.65 -58.77 -22.80
C SER A 71 9.62 -59.17 -21.73
N TYR A 72 8.32 -59.03 -22.04
CA TYR A 72 7.23 -59.51 -21.16
C TYR A 72 7.08 -61.03 -21.16
N GLN A 73 7.52 -61.74 -22.19
CA GLN A 73 7.38 -63.21 -22.28
C GLN A 73 8.55 -63.96 -21.62
N THR A 74 9.72 -63.35 -21.48
CA THR A 74 10.93 -63.97 -20.91
C THR A 74 11.07 -63.80 -19.40
N SER A 75 10.21 -63.01 -18.76
CA SER A 75 10.17 -62.88 -17.31
C SER A 75 8.85 -63.43 -16.77
N HIS A 76 8.88 -64.68 -16.29
CA HIS A 76 7.91 -65.14 -15.29
C HIS A 76 8.15 -64.34 -14.00
N ILE A 77 7.73 -63.08 -13.98
CA ILE A 77 7.56 -62.33 -12.75
C ILE A 77 6.41 -63.04 -12.06
N ARG A 78 6.68 -63.63 -10.89
CA ARG A 78 5.63 -64.07 -9.97
C ARG A 78 4.76 -62.85 -9.67
N THR A 79 3.65 -62.72 -10.40
CA THR A 79 2.60 -61.78 -10.04
C THR A 79 2.09 -62.24 -8.70
N GLY A 80 2.37 -61.48 -7.64
CA GLY A 80 1.65 -61.63 -6.39
C GLY A 80 0.14 -61.53 -6.62
N SER A 81 -0.65 -61.83 -5.59
CA SER A 81 -2.10 -61.54 -5.64
C SER A 81 -2.35 -60.09 -6.08
N ARG A 82 -3.48 -59.79 -6.72
CA ARG A 82 -3.89 -58.39 -7.04
C ARG A 82 -3.81 -57.49 -5.80
N ASP A 83 -4.02 -58.06 -4.62
CA ASP A 83 -3.92 -57.34 -3.33
C ASP A 83 -2.47 -57.02 -2.94
N GLU A 84 -1.51 -57.89 -3.29
CA GLU A 84 -0.07 -57.64 -3.05
C GLU A 84 0.47 -56.61 -4.04
N GLN A 85 0.00 -56.63 -5.29
CA GLN A 85 0.33 -55.60 -6.27
C GLN A 85 -0.17 -54.22 -5.80
N ARG A 86 -1.45 -54.11 -5.41
CA ARG A 86 -2.01 -52.86 -4.87
C ARG A 86 -1.27 -52.37 -3.63
N ALA A 87 -0.87 -53.28 -2.74
CA ALA A 87 -0.06 -52.90 -1.59
C ALA A 87 1.31 -52.33 -2.00
N GLY A 88 1.95 -52.93 -3.00
CA GLY A 88 3.20 -52.41 -3.57
C GLY A 88 3.04 -51.02 -4.17
N GLU A 89 1.96 -50.79 -4.92
CA GLU A 89 1.62 -49.49 -5.50
C GLU A 89 1.37 -48.44 -4.40
N HIS A 90 0.63 -48.78 -3.34
CA HIS A 90 0.45 -47.88 -2.18
C HIS A 90 1.75 -47.61 -1.42
N PHE A 91 2.64 -48.60 -1.23
CA PHE A 91 3.93 -48.38 -0.58
C PHE A 91 4.85 -47.49 -1.40
N PHE A 92 4.83 -47.62 -2.73
CA PHE A 92 5.55 -46.72 -3.61
C PHE A 92 5.03 -45.29 -3.45
N ALA A 93 3.70 -45.09 -3.51
CA ALA A 93 3.10 -43.78 -3.34
C ALA A 93 3.45 -43.15 -1.99
N VAL A 94 3.33 -43.90 -0.89
CA VAL A 94 3.70 -43.42 0.45
C VAL A 94 5.17 -42.97 0.50
N ASN A 95 6.10 -43.77 -0.02
CA ASN A 95 7.52 -43.42 0.00
C ASN A 95 7.84 -42.22 -0.90
N TYR A 96 7.25 -42.15 -2.10
CA TYR A 96 7.46 -41.05 -3.03
C TYR A 96 6.97 -39.74 -2.44
N LEU A 97 5.70 -39.69 -2.01
CA LEU A 97 5.09 -38.47 -1.47
C LEU A 97 5.83 -38.00 -0.21
N LEU A 98 6.11 -38.90 0.76
CA LEU A 98 6.85 -38.54 1.98
C LEU A 98 8.27 -38.03 1.75
N SER A 99 8.86 -38.29 0.59
CA SER A 99 10.21 -37.86 0.27
C SER A 99 10.25 -36.53 -0.49
N ASN A 100 9.13 -36.10 -1.06
CA ASN A 100 9.03 -34.86 -1.84
C ASN A 100 8.23 -33.76 -1.12
N ILE A 101 7.45 -34.11 -0.09
CA ILE A 101 6.78 -33.13 0.78
C ILE A 101 7.81 -32.24 1.47
N GLY A 102 7.61 -30.92 1.44
CA GLY A 102 8.51 -29.94 2.04
C GLY A 102 9.78 -29.68 1.24
N SER A 103 9.76 -29.97 -0.07
CA SER A 103 10.82 -29.56 -1.00
C SER A 103 10.83 -28.04 -1.20
N ASP A 104 11.99 -27.47 -1.48
CA ASP A 104 12.18 -26.00 -1.59
C ASP A 104 11.30 -25.34 -2.68
N ASP A 105 10.92 -26.10 -3.71
CA ASP A 105 10.06 -25.65 -4.81
C ASP A 105 8.56 -26.01 -4.60
N GLY A 106 8.21 -26.66 -3.49
CA GLY A 106 6.87 -27.18 -3.24
C GLY A 106 5.85 -26.12 -2.84
N GLU A 107 4.65 -26.17 -3.44
CA GLU A 107 3.53 -25.35 -2.98
C GLU A 107 2.94 -25.90 -1.65
N PRO A 108 2.61 -25.03 -0.66
CA PRO A 108 2.10 -25.49 0.64
C PRO A 108 0.82 -26.34 0.55
N LEU A 109 -0.03 -26.05 -0.44
CA LEU A 109 -1.28 -26.78 -0.66
C LEU A 109 -1.03 -28.18 -1.22
N ASP A 110 -0.04 -28.32 -2.12
CA ASP A 110 0.37 -29.61 -2.67
C ASP A 110 0.95 -30.51 -1.59
N ASP A 111 1.78 -29.97 -0.72
CA ASP A 111 2.35 -30.68 0.42
C ASP A 111 1.27 -31.16 1.40
N ALA A 112 0.29 -30.32 1.70
CA ALA A 112 -0.82 -30.68 2.57
C ALA A 112 -1.70 -31.79 1.98
N ILE A 113 -2.01 -31.71 0.68
CA ILE A 113 -2.78 -32.75 -0.03
C ILE A 113 -1.98 -34.05 -0.11
N GLY A 114 -0.70 -33.97 -0.47
CA GLY A 114 0.23 -35.09 -0.50
C GLY A 114 0.28 -35.83 0.83
N LEU A 115 0.42 -35.10 1.94
CA LEU A 115 0.41 -35.67 3.28
C LEU A 115 -0.93 -36.34 3.62
N CYS A 116 -2.05 -35.70 3.32
CA CYS A 116 -3.37 -36.27 3.56
C CYS A 116 -3.62 -37.55 2.75
N LEU A 117 -3.07 -37.63 1.53
CA LEU A 117 -3.08 -38.85 0.71
C LEU A 117 -2.18 -39.93 1.29
N VAL A 118 -0.98 -39.58 1.77
CA VAL A 118 -0.11 -40.53 2.49
C VAL A 118 -0.83 -41.16 3.66
N GLU A 119 -1.54 -40.35 4.47
CA GLU A 119 -2.33 -40.86 5.59
C GLU A 119 -3.48 -41.77 5.14
N HIS A 120 -4.12 -41.46 4.01
CA HIS A 120 -5.14 -42.32 3.41
C HIS A 120 -4.54 -43.65 2.96
N PHE A 121 -3.46 -43.64 2.19
CA PHE A 121 -2.78 -44.86 1.73
C PHE A 121 -2.27 -45.70 2.90
N GLN A 122 -1.71 -45.07 3.94
CA GLN A 122 -1.28 -45.78 5.14
C GLN A 122 -2.47 -46.47 5.83
N LYS A 123 -3.63 -45.81 5.94
CA LYS A 123 -4.84 -46.42 6.49
C LYS A 123 -5.30 -47.61 5.64
N GLN A 124 -5.33 -47.47 4.31
CA GLN A 124 -5.69 -48.58 3.43
C GLN A 124 -4.72 -49.76 3.58
N LEU A 125 -3.41 -49.49 3.67
CA LEU A 125 -2.36 -50.49 3.90
C LEU A 125 -2.55 -51.25 5.23
N ILE A 126 -3.05 -50.58 6.28
CA ILE A 126 -3.31 -51.18 7.59
C ILE A 126 -4.64 -51.93 7.63
N SER A 127 -5.71 -51.42 7.01
CA SER A 127 -7.08 -51.93 7.15
C SER A 127 -7.47 -52.99 6.12
N ASN A 128 -7.00 -52.89 4.88
CA ASN A 128 -7.55 -53.69 3.77
C ASN A 128 -6.68 -54.87 3.35
N HIS A 129 -5.43 -54.94 3.81
CA HIS A 129 -4.53 -56.03 3.44
C HIS A 129 -4.43 -57.06 4.56
N SER A 130 -4.66 -58.32 4.20
CA SER A 130 -4.65 -59.47 5.11
C SER A 130 -3.24 -59.90 5.55
N SER A 131 -2.18 -59.37 4.94
CA SER A 131 -0.80 -59.71 5.30
C SER A 131 -0.31 -58.95 6.54
N PRO A 132 0.07 -59.63 7.63
CA PRO A 132 0.57 -58.98 8.84
C PRO A 132 1.91 -58.26 8.63
N MET A 133 2.70 -58.68 7.63
CA MET A 133 3.96 -58.03 7.27
C MET A 133 3.71 -56.64 6.67
N ILE A 134 2.73 -56.52 5.78
CA ILE A 134 2.31 -55.26 5.16
C ILE A 134 1.83 -54.29 6.25
N SER A 135 0.96 -54.75 7.14
CA SER A 135 0.47 -53.95 8.27
C SER A 135 1.62 -53.47 9.17
N ARG A 136 2.61 -54.33 9.44
CA ARG A 136 3.79 -53.97 10.25
C ARG A 136 4.65 -52.88 9.60
N ILE A 137 4.92 -53.00 8.30
CA ILE A 137 5.69 -51.98 7.55
C ILE A 137 4.90 -50.67 7.48
N ALA A 138 3.60 -50.73 7.18
CA ALA A 138 2.74 -49.55 7.14
C ALA A 138 2.73 -48.81 8.48
N LYS A 139 2.71 -49.53 9.60
CA LYS A 139 2.83 -48.95 10.95
C LYS A 139 4.19 -48.31 11.22
N ALA A 140 5.27 -48.78 10.60
CA ALA A 140 6.59 -48.18 10.75
C ALA A 140 6.66 -46.74 10.20
N PHE A 141 5.85 -46.41 9.18
CA PHE A 141 5.77 -45.05 8.65
C PHE A 141 5.06 -44.06 9.58
N THR A 142 4.31 -44.53 10.58
CA THR A 142 3.46 -43.66 11.43
C THR A 142 4.25 -42.54 12.10
N GLN A 143 5.43 -42.84 12.66
CA GLN A 143 6.23 -41.83 13.33
C GLN A 143 6.73 -40.75 12.37
N ARG A 144 7.16 -41.15 11.16
CA ARG A 144 7.59 -40.21 10.12
C ARG A 144 6.42 -39.34 9.65
N ILE A 145 5.26 -39.94 9.38
CA ILE A 145 4.06 -39.21 8.95
C ILE A 145 3.63 -38.18 10.00
N VAL A 146 3.64 -38.56 11.28
CA VAL A 146 3.29 -37.65 12.38
C VAL A 146 4.31 -36.52 12.52
N ALA A 147 5.61 -36.81 12.37
CA ALA A 147 6.66 -35.79 12.38
C ALA A 147 6.49 -34.80 11.22
N THR A 148 6.37 -35.30 9.98
CA THR A 148 6.14 -34.48 8.78
C THR A 148 4.86 -33.65 8.90
N ARG A 149 3.80 -34.18 9.51
CA ARG A 149 2.58 -33.41 9.79
C ARG A 149 2.85 -32.24 10.72
N SER A 150 3.54 -32.48 11.84
CA SER A 150 3.86 -31.43 12.80
C SER A 150 4.75 -30.35 12.19
N GLU A 151 5.72 -30.74 11.38
CA GLU A 151 6.63 -29.82 10.67
C GLU A 151 5.85 -28.95 9.68
N LEU A 152 5.03 -29.55 8.82
CA LEU A 152 4.19 -28.81 7.88
C LEU A 152 3.19 -27.89 8.58
N GLU A 153 2.53 -28.36 9.65
CA GLU A 153 1.59 -27.52 10.40
C GLU A 153 2.29 -26.31 11.04
N SER A 154 3.50 -26.47 11.59
CA SER A 154 4.28 -25.34 12.13
C SER A 154 4.72 -24.40 11.03
N TYR A 155 5.36 -24.94 9.98
CA TYR A 155 5.87 -24.15 8.85
C TYR A 155 4.76 -23.31 8.22
N ASN A 156 3.61 -23.94 7.96
CA ASN A 156 2.47 -23.28 7.34
C ASN A 156 1.90 -22.15 8.19
N ILE A 157 1.95 -22.28 9.52
CA ILE A 157 1.46 -21.27 10.46
C ILE A 157 2.48 -20.12 10.60
N ASP A 158 3.76 -20.44 10.58
CA ASP A 158 4.83 -19.45 10.76
C ASP A 158 5.09 -18.63 9.50
N SER A 159 4.93 -19.24 8.31
CA SER A 159 5.05 -18.54 7.02
C SER A 159 3.95 -17.50 6.77
N LEU A 160 2.79 -17.57 7.45
CA LEU A 160 1.71 -16.58 7.32
C LEU A 160 2.14 -15.15 7.67
N CYS A 161 3.20 -14.99 8.48
CA CYS A 161 3.76 -13.69 8.84
C CYS A 161 4.26 -12.94 7.61
N ASP A 162 4.88 -13.61 6.64
CA ASP A 162 5.59 -12.99 5.52
C ASP A 162 4.73 -12.86 4.26
N ILE A 163 3.48 -13.36 4.28
CA ILE A 163 2.65 -13.44 3.09
C ILE A 163 1.80 -12.17 2.93
N SER A 164 2.26 -11.34 1.99
CA SER A 164 1.54 -10.13 1.55
C SER A 164 0.80 -10.31 0.22
N ARG A 165 0.90 -11.48 -0.42
CA ARG A 165 0.18 -11.79 -1.67
C ARG A 165 -1.01 -12.73 -1.41
N SER A 166 -2.13 -12.44 -2.06
CA SER A 166 -3.37 -13.20 -1.89
C SER A 166 -3.30 -14.62 -2.44
N ASP A 167 -2.60 -14.86 -3.55
CA ASP A 167 -2.42 -16.19 -4.13
C ASP A 167 -1.69 -17.15 -3.17
N TRP A 168 -0.56 -16.69 -2.62
CA TRP A 168 0.19 -17.45 -1.61
C TRP A 168 -0.63 -17.64 -0.32
N ALA A 169 -1.32 -16.59 0.15
CA ALA A 169 -2.13 -16.67 1.36
C ALA A 169 -3.29 -17.65 1.19
N THR A 170 -3.88 -17.73 -0.01
CA THR A 170 -4.93 -18.70 -0.35
C THR A 170 -4.42 -20.12 -0.19
N ASN A 171 -3.30 -20.46 -0.83
CA ASN A 171 -2.72 -21.79 -0.79
C ASN A 171 -2.33 -22.17 0.65
N GLN A 172 -1.72 -21.24 1.38
CA GLN A 172 -1.27 -21.44 2.76
C GLN A 172 -2.44 -21.67 3.72
N LEU A 173 -3.48 -20.83 3.66
CA LEU A 173 -4.66 -20.94 4.51
C LEU A 173 -5.52 -22.17 4.13
N ALA A 174 -5.63 -22.50 2.85
CA ALA A 174 -6.30 -23.72 2.40
C ALA A 174 -5.56 -24.99 2.89
N ALA A 175 -4.22 -25.00 2.86
CA ALA A 175 -3.42 -26.06 3.42
C ALA A 175 -3.70 -26.25 4.93
N ILE A 176 -3.71 -25.15 5.70
CA ILE A 176 -4.05 -25.17 7.13
C ILE A 176 -5.49 -25.66 7.36
N ALA A 177 -6.44 -25.21 6.54
CA ALA A 177 -7.84 -25.65 6.63
C ALA A 177 -7.96 -27.17 6.48
N ILE A 178 -7.24 -27.74 5.52
CA ILE A 178 -7.25 -29.17 5.23
C ILE A 178 -6.55 -29.99 6.33
N LEU A 179 -5.40 -29.51 6.83
CA LEU A 179 -4.63 -30.20 7.86
C LEU A 179 -5.29 -30.09 9.24
N GLN A 180 -5.64 -28.89 9.68
CA GLN A 180 -6.14 -28.67 11.05
C GLN A 180 -7.66 -28.67 11.15
N THR A 181 -8.39 -28.79 10.04
CA THR A 181 -9.87 -28.75 10.01
C THR A 181 -10.45 -27.49 10.65
N LYS A 182 -9.75 -26.37 10.50
CA LYS A 182 -10.19 -25.05 10.98
C LYS A 182 -11.31 -24.49 10.09
N ASP A 183 -12.25 -23.80 10.71
CA ASP A 183 -13.28 -23.06 9.98
C ASP A 183 -12.72 -21.75 9.39
N ILE A 184 -13.45 -21.13 8.46
CA ILE A 184 -13.01 -19.88 7.79
C ILE A 184 -12.82 -18.76 8.83
N SER A 185 -13.62 -18.72 9.90
CA SER A 185 -13.56 -17.68 10.93
C SER A 185 -12.28 -17.77 11.76
N GLN A 186 -11.88 -18.99 12.11
CA GLN A 186 -10.64 -19.34 12.79
C GLN A 186 -9.42 -19.09 11.90
N LEU A 187 -9.53 -19.31 10.59
CA LEU A 187 -8.48 -18.98 9.63
C LEU A 187 -8.27 -17.45 9.55
N LEU A 188 -9.35 -16.67 9.59
CA LEU A 188 -9.25 -15.21 9.66
C LEU A 188 -8.57 -14.74 10.95
N ASP A 189 -8.96 -15.28 12.10
CA ASP A 189 -8.33 -14.96 13.39
C ASP A 189 -6.84 -15.28 13.36
N LEU A 190 -6.48 -16.46 12.86
CA LEU A 190 -5.09 -16.91 12.75
C LEU A 190 -4.27 -15.98 11.84
N TYR A 191 -4.81 -15.60 10.68
CA TYR A 191 -4.13 -14.70 9.75
C TYR A 191 -3.90 -13.33 10.38
N LEU A 192 -4.94 -12.74 10.99
CA LEU A 192 -4.84 -11.44 11.64
C LEU A 192 -3.87 -11.45 12.83
N GLU A 193 -3.87 -12.52 13.64
CA GLU A 193 -2.95 -12.68 14.77
C GLU A 193 -1.49 -12.75 14.31
N LYS A 194 -1.20 -13.55 13.28
CA LYS A 194 0.15 -13.66 12.73
C LYS A 194 0.63 -12.37 12.08
N ARG A 195 -0.25 -11.68 11.35
CA ARG A 195 0.06 -10.36 10.76
C ARG A 195 0.24 -9.28 11.81
N PHE A 196 -0.49 -9.34 12.93
CA PHE A 196 -0.26 -8.45 14.08
C PHE A 196 1.15 -8.67 14.68
N ALA A 197 1.53 -9.92 14.91
CA ALA A 197 2.86 -10.27 15.43
C ALA A 197 3.99 -9.81 14.49
N TYR A 198 3.81 -9.99 13.18
CA TYR A 198 4.76 -9.52 12.16
C TYR A 198 4.93 -7.99 12.19
N ILE A 199 3.85 -7.22 12.29
CA ILE A 199 3.96 -5.76 12.42
C ILE A 199 4.66 -5.37 13.72
N GLY A 200 4.43 -6.11 14.81
CA GLY A 200 5.16 -5.92 16.06
C GLY A 200 6.67 -6.12 15.88
N GLN A 201 7.08 -7.16 15.17
CA GLN A 201 8.48 -7.41 14.84
C GLN A 201 9.07 -6.31 13.95
N LEU A 202 8.33 -5.82 12.95
CA LEU A 202 8.79 -4.70 12.11
C LEU A 202 9.04 -3.43 12.93
N ILE A 203 8.22 -3.18 13.96
CA ILE A 203 8.42 -2.05 14.88
C ILE A 203 9.70 -2.24 15.68
N ASP A 204 9.92 -3.44 16.23
CA ASP A 204 11.15 -3.77 16.98
C ASP A 204 12.41 -3.64 16.08
N ASP A 205 12.28 -3.99 14.80
CA ASP A 205 13.31 -3.84 13.76
C ASP A 205 13.45 -2.40 13.22
N SER A 206 12.80 -1.41 13.86
CA SER A 206 12.86 0.02 13.51
C SER A 206 12.36 0.35 12.09
N ALA A 207 11.34 -0.37 11.60
CA ALA A 207 10.69 -0.06 10.33
C ALA A 207 10.04 1.34 10.35
N THR A 208 9.97 1.98 9.19
CA THR A 208 9.33 3.30 9.07
C THR A 208 7.82 3.22 9.24
N ILE A 209 7.19 4.31 9.69
CA ILE A 209 5.72 4.41 9.80
C ILE A 209 5.04 4.10 8.46
N LEU A 210 5.63 4.52 7.34
CA LEU A 210 5.09 4.25 6.01
C LEU A 210 5.15 2.76 5.66
N THR A 211 6.22 2.06 6.03
CA THR A 211 6.33 0.60 5.86
C THR A 211 5.23 -0.12 6.66
N ILE A 212 4.97 0.33 7.89
CA ILE A 212 3.93 -0.26 8.74
C ILE A 212 2.54 -0.02 8.13
N VAL A 213 2.25 1.20 7.66
CA VAL A 213 0.98 1.54 7.00
C VAL A 213 0.79 0.72 5.72
N ASP A 214 1.84 0.51 4.93
CA ASP A 214 1.81 -0.32 3.73
C ASP A 214 1.53 -1.80 4.05
N GLU A 215 2.14 -2.35 5.10
CA GLU A 215 1.86 -3.73 5.54
C GLU A 215 0.46 -3.88 6.14
N MET A 216 -0.08 -2.84 6.79
CA MET A 216 -1.49 -2.80 7.20
C MET A 216 -2.42 -2.85 6.00
N LYS A 217 -2.14 -2.04 4.97
CA LYS A 217 -2.88 -2.01 3.72
C LYS A 217 -2.88 -3.38 3.03
N LYS A 218 -1.70 -3.97 2.82
CA LYS A 218 -1.54 -5.31 2.23
C LYS A 218 -2.33 -6.37 2.99
N THR A 219 -2.26 -6.35 4.31
CA THR A 219 -3.01 -7.29 5.16
C THR A 219 -4.52 -7.16 4.94
N LEU A 220 -5.05 -5.94 4.92
CA LEU A 220 -6.48 -5.70 4.70
C LEU A 220 -6.92 -6.03 3.26
N SER A 221 -6.06 -5.79 2.26
CA SER A 221 -6.31 -6.19 0.87
C SER A 221 -6.42 -7.70 0.73
N VAL A 222 -5.51 -8.47 1.35
CA VAL A 222 -5.61 -9.93 1.40
C VAL A 222 -6.89 -10.37 2.10
N VAL A 223 -7.28 -9.70 3.20
CA VAL A 223 -8.54 -10.04 3.88
C VAL A 223 -9.76 -9.79 2.99
N GLU A 224 -9.78 -8.68 2.24
CA GLU A 224 -10.87 -8.35 1.32
C GLU A 224 -11.00 -9.38 0.19
N GLU A 225 -9.90 -9.77 -0.44
CA GLU A 225 -9.90 -10.78 -1.50
C GLU A 225 -10.29 -12.17 -0.96
N LEU A 226 -9.66 -12.62 0.13
CA LEU A 226 -9.83 -14.01 0.58
C LEU A 226 -11.15 -14.25 1.30
N PHE A 227 -11.56 -13.33 2.17
CA PHE A 227 -12.68 -13.55 3.09
C PHE A 227 -13.95 -12.81 2.67
N VAL A 228 -13.84 -11.62 2.08
CA VAL A 228 -15.03 -10.87 1.61
C VAL A 228 -15.45 -11.26 0.21
N HIS A 229 -14.50 -11.36 -0.74
CA HIS A 229 -14.83 -11.89 -2.07
C HIS A 229 -14.98 -13.42 -2.07
N GLY A 230 -14.55 -14.09 -1.00
CA GLY A 230 -14.76 -15.52 -0.78
C GLY A 230 -13.81 -16.42 -1.57
N GLU A 231 -12.68 -15.90 -2.05
CA GLU A 231 -11.70 -16.67 -2.82
C GLU A 231 -11.15 -17.87 -2.04
N LEU A 232 -10.90 -17.70 -0.74
CA LEU A 232 -10.45 -18.81 0.12
C LEU A 232 -11.52 -19.90 0.24
N GLN A 233 -12.78 -19.50 0.37
CA GLN A 233 -13.89 -20.45 0.41
C GLN A 233 -13.99 -21.23 -0.91
N HIS A 234 -13.85 -20.54 -2.05
CA HIS A 234 -13.84 -21.18 -3.36
C HIS A 234 -12.64 -22.11 -3.55
N ALA A 235 -11.45 -21.74 -3.09
CA ALA A 235 -10.26 -22.59 -3.14
C ALA A 235 -10.45 -23.87 -2.32
N ILE A 236 -10.89 -23.75 -1.07
CA ILE A 236 -11.18 -24.91 -0.21
C ILE A 236 -12.24 -25.81 -0.84
N GLN A 237 -13.32 -25.23 -1.38
CA GLN A 237 -14.36 -26.00 -2.07
C GLN A 237 -13.84 -26.69 -3.33
N SER A 238 -13.00 -26.03 -4.12
CA SER A 238 -12.36 -26.60 -5.32
C SER A 238 -11.52 -27.83 -4.97
N VAL A 239 -10.70 -27.73 -3.91
CA VAL A 239 -9.90 -28.86 -3.40
C VAL A 239 -10.81 -29.98 -2.91
N CYS A 240 -11.80 -29.67 -2.06
CA CYS A 240 -12.75 -30.68 -1.57
C CYS A 240 -13.51 -31.36 -2.72
N ASN A 241 -13.87 -30.64 -3.77
CA ASN A 241 -14.57 -31.19 -4.92
C ASN A 241 -13.67 -31.99 -5.86
N GLY A 242 -12.36 -32.07 -5.60
CA GLY A 242 -11.39 -32.78 -6.45
C GLY A 242 -11.13 -32.06 -7.78
N GLN A 243 -11.43 -30.76 -7.85
CA GLN A 243 -11.14 -29.92 -9.02
C GLN A 243 -9.69 -29.44 -9.02
N TYR A 244 -9.09 -29.31 -7.83
CA TYR A 244 -7.67 -29.03 -7.69
C TYR A 244 -6.83 -30.23 -8.16
N ARG A 245 -5.81 -29.94 -8.98
CA ARG A 245 -4.89 -30.94 -9.50
C ARG A 245 -3.51 -30.70 -8.91
N SER A 246 -3.10 -31.59 -8.02
CA SER A 246 -1.79 -31.51 -7.39
C SER A 246 -0.68 -31.88 -8.37
N GLU A 247 0.35 -31.05 -8.47
CA GLU A 247 1.50 -31.32 -9.34
C GLU A 247 2.30 -32.52 -8.81
N LEU A 248 2.44 -32.60 -7.49
CA LEU A 248 3.12 -33.71 -6.80
C LEU A 248 2.48 -35.08 -7.10
N ILE A 249 1.15 -35.16 -7.24
CA ILE A 249 0.46 -36.40 -7.67
C ILE A 249 0.69 -36.67 -9.16
N ARG A 250 0.61 -35.62 -10.00
CA ARG A 250 0.82 -35.73 -11.45
C ARG A 250 2.21 -36.29 -11.75
N ASP A 251 3.23 -35.76 -11.07
CA ASP A 251 4.63 -36.13 -11.28
C ASP A 251 4.91 -37.55 -10.77
N MET A 252 4.30 -37.96 -9.64
CA MET A 252 4.33 -39.35 -9.18
C MET A 252 3.77 -40.33 -10.23
N CYS A 253 2.71 -39.94 -10.94
CA CYS A 253 2.06 -40.78 -11.94
C CYS A 253 2.77 -40.78 -13.31
N ALA A 254 3.45 -39.68 -13.67
CA ALA A 254 4.05 -39.48 -14.99
C ALA A 254 5.10 -40.54 -15.37
N ASP A 255 5.87 -41.01 -14.39
CA ASP A 255 6.95 -41.98 -14.60
C ASP A 255 6.52 -43.45 -14.41
N GLN A 256 5.23 -43.72 -14.23
CA GLN A 256 4.73 -45.04 -13.82
C GLN A 256 3.88 -45.71 -14.91
N ALA A 257 3.69 -47.02 -14.75
CA ALA A 257 2.83 -47.78 -15.64
C ALA A 257 1.36 -47.34 -15.52
N PHE A 258 0.59 -47.41 -16.60
CA PHE A 258 -0.84 -47.04 -16.62
C PHE A 258 -1.68 -47.76 -15.55
N SER A 259 -1.31 -48.99 -15.18
CA SER A 259 -2.00 -49.72 -14.10
C SER A 259 -1.83 -49.06 -12.73
N PHE A 260 -0.65 -48.49 -12.46
CA PHE A 260 -0.38 -47.73 -11.24
C PHE A 260 -1.24 -46.46 -11.20
N GLU A 261 -1.19 -45.66 -12.28
CA GLU A 261 -1.98 -44.43 -12.40
C GLU A 261 -3.48 -44.70 -12.19
N LYS A 262 -4.00 -45.78 -12.76
CA LYS A 262 -5.38 -46.20 -12.57
C LYS A 262 -5.69 -46.53 -11.10
N THR A 263 -4.85 -47.32 -10.43
CA THR A 263 -5.05 -47.64 -9.00
C THR A 263 -5.01 -46.39 -8.13
N ILE A 264 -4.02 -45.52 -8.35
CA ILE A 264 -3.89 -44.26 -7.59
C ILE A 264 -5.09 -43.36 -7.79
N ASN A 265 -5.56 -43.18 -9.04
CA ASN A 265 -6.74 -42.36 -9.32
C ASN A 265 -8.01 -42.92 -8.65
N GLU A 266 -8.20 -44.24 -8.61
CA GLU A 266 -9.32 -44.87 -7.89
C GLU A 266 -9.28 -44.56 -6.38
N GLU A 267 -8.08 -44.50 -5.78
CA GLU A 267 -7.90 -44.17 -4.36
C GLU A 267 -8.00 -42.67 -4.07
N VAL A 268 -7.46 -41.82 -4.95
CA VAL A 268 -7.58 -40.36 -4.87
C VAL A 268 -9.06 -39.95 -4.91
N GLU A 269 -9.87 -40.58 -5.75
CA GLU A 269 -11.33 -40.37 -5.79
C GLU A 269 -12.05 -40.80 -4.50
N LYS A 270 -11.55 -41.82 -3.79
CA LYS A 270 -12.08 -42.21 -2.46
C LYS A 270 -11.63 -41.21 -1.41
N PHE A 271 -10.38 -40.76 -1.46
CA PHE A 271 -9.85 -39.74 -0.59
C PHE A 271 -10.65 -38.44 -0.69
N TRP A 272 -10.91 -37.93 -1.90
CA TRP A 272 -11.71 -36.71 -2.08
C TRP A 272 -13.14 -36.86 -1.55
N ARG A 273 -13.76 -38.03 -1.69
CA ARG A 273 -15.07 -38.30 -1.06
C ARG A 273 -15.00 -38.19 0.46
N GLN A 274 -13.99 -38.78 1.09
CA GLN A 274 -13.80 -38.67 2.55
C GLN A 274 -13.50 -37.23 2.97
N LEU A 275 -12.72 -36.50 2.18
CA LEU A 275 -12.39 -35.11 2.46
C LEU A 275 -13.64 -34.22 2.37
N ARG A 276 -14.50 -34.41 1.35
CA ARG A 276 -15.81 -33.74 1.27
C ARG A 276 -16.67 -34.01 2.49
N GLU A 277 -16.74 -35.25 2.96
CA GLU A 277 -17.52 -35.57 4.16
C GLU A 277 -16.98 -34.87 5.40
N LYS A 278 -15.65 -34.80 5.55
CA LYS A 278 -14.99 -34.10 6.67
C LYS A 278 -15.17 -32.58 6.63
N CYS A 279 -15.02 -31.97 5.45
CA CYS A 279 -15.07 -30.51 5.29
C CYS A 279 -16.51 -29.99 5.12
N CYS A 280 -17.39 -30.69 4.42
CA CYS A 280 -18.78 -30.27 4.18
C CYS A 280 -19.75 -30.73 5.28
N GLY A 281 -19.45 -31.79 6.03
CA GLY A 281 -20.32 -32.32 7.10
C GLY A 281 -20.40 -31.44 8.35
N ARG A 282 -19.56 -30.42 8.49
CA ARG A 282 -19.46 -29.54 9.66
C ARG A 282 -19.75 -28.08 9.34
N GLY A 283 -20.89 -27.75 8.72
CA GLY A 283 -21.33 -26.33 8.60
C GLY A 283 -20.34 -25.35 7.94
N SER A 284 -19.25 -25.85 7.34
CA SER A 284 -18.13 -25.08 6.80
C SER A 284 -18.48 -24.39 5.47
N SER A 285 -19.75 -24.48 5.08
CA SER A 285 -20.38 -23.76 3.96
C SER A 285 -20.91 -22.38 4.35
N ASN A 286 -20.89 -22.02 5.63
CA ASN A 286 -21.38 -20.71 6.04
C ASN A 286 -20.29 -19.69 5.80
N ALA A 287 -20.41 -18.97 4.68
CA ALA A 287 -19.67 -17.74 4.46
C ALA A 287 -19.75 -16.88 5.72
N ILE A 288 -18.62 -16.35 6.17
CA ILE A 288 -18.60 -15.44 7.31
C ILE A 288 -19.41 -14.20 6.91
N GLY A 289 -20.29 -13.74 7.79
CA GLY A 289 -21.01 -12.50 7.56
C GLY A 289 -20.04 -11.32 7.45
N LEU A 290 -20.22 -10.45 6.45
CA LEU A 290 -19.45 -9.22 6.24
C LEU A 290 -19.28 -8.40 7.53
N GLN A 291 -20.31 -8.36 8.38
CA GLN A 291 -20.25 -7.67 9.66
C GLN A 291 -19.18 -8.25 10.59
N VAL A 292 -19.11 -9.58 10.70
CA VAL A 292 -18.14 -10.25 11.58
C VAL A 292 -16.71 -10.04 11.08
N ILE A 293 -16.50 -10.06 9.76
CA ILE A 293 -15.20 -9.74 9.16
C ILE A 293 -14.84 -8.29 9.49
N GLY A 294 -15.77 -7.36 9.29
CA GLY A 294 -15.59 -5.95 9.61
C GLY A 294 -15.24 -5.70 11.08
N ASP A 295 -15.93 -6.37 12.01
CA ASP A 295 -15.69 -6.24 13.45
C ASP A 295 -14.30 -6.74 13.83
N LYS A 296 -13.87 -7.91 13.32
CA LYS A 296 -12.53 -8.46 13.55
C LYS A 296 -11.43 -7.58 12.96
N CYS A 297 -11.62 -7.06 11.76
CA CYS A 297 -10.69 -6.11 11.15
C CYS A 297 -10.62 -4.79 11.92
N ALA A 298 -11.74 -4.28 12.44
CA ALA A 298 -11.76 -3.06 13.23
C ALA A 298 -11.00 -3.23 14.56
N GLU A 299 -11.17 -4.38 15.24
CA GLU A 299 -10.43 -4.75 16.44
C GLU A 299 -8.92 -4.88 16.13
N TRP A 300 -8.58 -5.54 15.03
CA TRP A 300 -7.19 -5.67 14.60
C TRP A 300 -6.55 -4.31 14.28
N ILE A 301 -7.22 -3.45 13.53
CA ILE A 301 -6.75 -2.08 13.23
C ILE A 301 -6.52 -1.32 14.54
N GLU A 302 -7.43 -1.43 15.51
CA GLU A 302 -7.27 -0.75 16.79
C GLU A 302 -6.02 -1.19 17.55
N LYS A 303 -5.79 -2.50 17.65
CA LYS A 303 -4.60 -3.05 18.31
C LYS A 303 -3.33 -2.64 17.59
N THR A 304 -3.30 -2.76 16.26
CA THR A 304 -2.14 -2.41 15.45
C THR A 304 -1.83 -0.91 15.53
N CYS A 305 -2.84 -0.04 15.37
CA CYS A 305 -2.67 1.41 15.51
C CYS A 305 -2.17 1.79 16.90
N ALA A 306 -2.69 1.18 17.97
CA ALA A 306 -2.24 1.47 19.34
C ALA A 306 -0.77 1.09 19.58
N MET A 307 -0.29 0.03 18.93
CA MET A 307 1.12 -0.38 18.96
C MET A 307 1.99 0.61 18.17
N THR A 308 1.61 0.93 16.93
CA THR A 308 2.34 1.86 16.06
C THR A 308 2.34 3.30 16.59
N HIS A 309 1.29 3.71 17.30
CA HIS A 309 1.18 5.05 17.88
C HIS A 309 2.37 5.41 18.79
N ARG A 310 2.97 4.43 19.47
CA ARG A 310 4.19 4.67 20.27
C ARG A 310 5.34 5.16 19.39
N VAL A 311 5.55 4.52 18.24
CA VAL A 311 6.56 4.90 17.25
C VAL A 311 6.26 6.28 16.67
N VAL A 312 4.98 6.56 16.35
CA VAL A 312 4.56 7.88 15.88
C VAL A 312 4.90 8.97 16.90
N ALA A 313 4.64 8.71 18.18
CA ALA A 313 4.96 9.64 19.26
C ALA A 313 6.46 9.89 19.39
N GLU A 314 7.27 8.83 19.40
CA GLU A 314 8.73 8.93 19.46
C GLU A 314 9.29 9.73 18.26
N VAL A 315 8.85 9.42 17.03
CA VAL A 315 9.26 10.16 15.83
C VAL A 315 8.86 11.63 15.92
N CYS A 316 7.66 11.92 16.43
CA CYS A 316 7.19 13.29 16.59
C CYS A 316 7.98 14.10 17.62
N GLU A 317 8.57 13.45 18.63
CA GLU A 317 9.42 14.14 19.60
C GLU A 317 10.66 14.76 18.94
N TYR A 318 11.23 14.09 17.93
CA TYR A 318 12.43 14.54 17.21
C TYR A 318 12.20 15.68 16.22
N PHE A 319 10.95 16.01 15.88
CA PHE A 319 10.70 17.12 14.95
C PHE A 319 10.90 18.48 15.61
N ASP A 320 11.62 19.34 14.91
CA ASP A 320 11.96 20.70 15.34
C ASP A 320 11.23 21.78 14.52
N ASP A 321 10.73 21.44 13.33
CA ASP A 321 9.96 22.34 12.46
C ASP A 321 8.59 21.74 12.09
N LEU A 322 7.62 22.62 11.83
CA LEU A 322 6.31 22.27 11.29
C LEU A 322 6.40 21.65 9.89
N ASP A 323 7.43 21.99 9.10
CA ASP A 323 7.59 21.45 7.75
C ASP A 323 7.79 19.92 7.77
N GLU A 324 8.58 19.41 8.71
CA GLU A 324 8.83 17.97 8.87
C GLU A 324 7.54 17.22 9.23
N ILE A 325 6.68 17.82 10.06
CA ILE A 325 5.37 17.26 10.41
C ILE A 325 4.44 17.27 9.20
N VAL A 326 4.41 18.37 8.45
CA VAL A 326 3.58 18.50 7.23
C VAL A 326 4.00 17.46 6.19
N GLU A 327 5.31 17.25 5.99
CA GLU A 327 5.84 16.24 5.08
C GLU A 327 5.44 14.82 5.51
N LEU A 328 5.59 14.48 6.80
CA LEU A 328 5.16 13.18 7.33
C LEU A 328 3.66 12.96 7.12
N LEU A 329 2.84 13.94 7.50
CA LEU A 329 1.38 13.87 7.36
C LEU A 329 0.96 13.73 5.89
N GLN A 330 1.61 14.45 4.98
CA GLN A 330 1.36 14.35 3.55
C GLN A 330 1.71 12.96 3.03
N ALA A 331 2.85 12.39 3.45
CA ALA A 331 3.29 11.06 3.05
C ALA A 331 2.32 9.96 3.53
N ILE A 332 1.92 10.01 4.81
CA ILE A 332 0.94 9.06 5.38
C ILE A 332 -0.41 9.21 4.66
N THR A 333 -0.89 10.45 4.48
CA THR A 333 -2.17 10.72 3.82
C THR A 333 -2.18 10.23 2.37
N ASN A 334 -1.08 10.39 1.64
CA ASN A 334 -0.97 9.89 0.27
C ASN A 334 -1.01 8.36 0.23
N SER A 335 -0.29 7.69 1.14
CA SER A 335 -0.31 6.23 1.26
C SER A 335 -1.72 5.70 1.54
N LEU A 336 -2.45 6.35 2.44
CA LEU A 336 -3.82 5.99 2.82
C LEU A 336 -4.88 6.30 1.74
N LYS A 337 -4.64 7.27 0.85
CA LYS A 337 -5.57 7.60 -0.26
C LYS A 337 -5.45 6.64 -1.44
N GLN A 338 -4.26 6.11 -1.67
CA GLN A 338 -3.97 5.30 -2.84
C GLN A 338 -4.37 3.85 -2.60
N ASP A 339 -5.26 3.29 -3.43
CA ASP A 339 -5.63 1.87 -3.49
C ASP A 339 -5.96 1.20 -2.14
N TRP A 340 -6.57 1.95 -1.21
CA TRP A 340 -6.93 1.42 0.11
C TRP A 340 -8.14 0.47 0.02
N PRO A 341 -8.11 -0.70 0.72
CA PRO A 341 -9.21 -1.66 0.70
C PRO A 341 -10.51 -1.09 1.29
N ARG A 342 -11.67 -1.65 0.92
CA ARG A 342 -12.96 -1.13 1.43
C ARG A 342 -13.19 -1.48 2.90
N ILE A 343 -12.54 -2.53 3.37
CA ILE A 343 -12.60 -2.98 4.76
C ILE A 343 -11.65 -2.13 5.60
N GLY A 344 -12.17 -1.57 6.70
CA GLY A 344 -11.37 -0.74 7.59
C GLY A 344 -11.05 0.60 6.94
N PRO A 345 -11.96 1.58 6.97
CA PRO A 345 -11.81 2.80 6.18
C PRO A 345 -10.52 3.53 6.55
N ALA A 346 -9.79 4.01 5.54
CA ALA A 346 -8.53 4.74 5.68
C ALA A 346 -8.61 5.88 6.71
N LYS A 347 -9.78 6.53 6.78
CA LYS A 347 -10.08 7.56 7.77
C LYS A 347 -9.90 7.08 9.22
N ASN A 348 -10.46 5.90 9.54
CA ASN A 348 -10.36 5.34 10.88
C ASN A 348 -8.91 4.97 11.23
N VAL A 349 -8.12 4.53 10.25
CA VAL A 349 -6.70 4.22 10.44
C VAL A 349 -5.92 5.51 10.67
N TYR A 350 -6.17 6.56 9.88
CA TYR A 350 -5.57 7.88 10.06
C TYR A 350 -5.83 8.42 11.48
N ASP A 351 -7.11 8.47 11.87
CA ASP A 351 -7.53 8.99 13.17
C ASP A 351 -6.92 8.19 14.33
N LYS A 352 -6.91 6.85 14.26
CA LYS A 352 -6.36 5.98 15.33
C LYS A 352 -4.83 5.93 15.36
N LEU A 353 -4.15 6.11 14.23
CA LEU A 353 -2.69 6.04 14.11
C LEU A 353 -2.03 7.32 14.64
N LEU A 354 -2.55 8.48 14.21
CA LEU A 354 -1.96 9.78 14.54
C LEU A 354 -2.48 10.32 15.88
N GLN A 355 -3.76 10.06 16.17
CA GLN A 355 -4.47 10.55 17.36
C GLN A 355 -4.20 12.04 17.61
N ASN A 356 -4.13 12.45 18.87
CA ASN A 356 -3.84 13.82 19.27
C ASN A 356 -2.33 14.15 19.24
N VAL A 357 -1.45 13.16 19.09
CA VAL A 357 0.00 13.38 19.31
C VAL A 357 0.59 14.33 18.27
N VAL A 358 0.30 14.11 16.99
CA VAL A 358 0.81 14.97 15.92
C VAL A 358 0.25 16.38 16.07
N VAL A 359 -1.04 16.49 16.37
CA VAL A 359 -1.75 17.77 16.54
C VAL A 359 -1.16 18.57 17.70
N GLU A 360 -0.95 17.93 18.86
CA GLU A 360 -0.39 18.59 20.04
C GLU A 360 1.08 18.99 19.84
N LYS A 361 1.89 18.15 19.16
CA LYS A 361 3.26 18.51 18.78
C LYS A 361 3.27 19.69 17.81
N SER A 362 2.41 19.70 16.78
CA SER A 362 2.27 20.82 15.85
C SER A 362 1.87 22.11 16.58
N LYS A 363 0.91 22.06 17.50
CA LYS A 363 0.54 23.22 18.34
C LYS A 363 1.73 23.71 19.15
N ALA A 364 2.48 22.81 19.79
CA ALA A 364 3.64 23.18 20.60
C ALA A 364 4.75 23.87 19.78
N LEU A 365 5.12 23.30 18.62
CA LEU A 365 6.11 23.91 17.72
C LEU A 365 5.64 25.27 17.19
N MET A 366 4.38 25.37 16.77
CA MET A 366 3.80 26.63 16.31
C MET A 366 3.87 27.72 17.38
N VAL A 367 3.53 27.39 18.64
CA VAL A 367 3.65 28.34 19.76
C VAL A 367 5.11 28.77 19.96
N GLN A 368 6.07 27.84 19.92
CA GLN A 368 7.50 28.17 20.02
C GLN A 368 7.99 29.08 18.89
N MET A 369 7.55 28.84 17.65
CA MET A 369 7.87 29.70 16.51
C MET A 369 7.30 31.12 16.71
N ILE A 370 6.06 31.23 17.18
CA ILE A 370 5.43 32.53 17.49
C ILE A 370 6.20 33.26 18.62
N GLU A 371 6.63 32.55 19.67
CA GLU A 371 7.45 33.14 20.75
C GLU A 371 8.82 33.61 20.26
N ASN A 372 9.45 32.88 19.33
CA ASN A 372 10.72 33.29 18.72
C ASN A 372 10.55 34.54 17.85
N ILE A 373 9.44 34.62 17.09
CA ILE A 373 9.06 35.84 16.36
C ILE A 373 8.85 37.00 17.34
N GLU A 374 8.15 36.78 18.46
CA GLU A 374 7.94 37.80 19.49
C GLU A 374 9.28 38.32 20.05
N LYS A 375 10.20 37.44 20.41
CA LYS A 375 11.54 37.81 20.93
C LYS A 375 12.34 38.60 19.89
N SER A 376 12.35 38.16 18.63
CA SER A 376 13.02 38.85 17.53
C SER A 376 12.42 40.22 17.27
N ALA A 377 11.09 40.33 17.27
CA ALA A 377 10.38 41.59 17.12
C ALA A 377 10.67 42.57 18.26
N LYS A 378 10.68 42.11 19.53
CA LYS A 378 11.04 42.95 20.69
C LYS A 378 12.44 43.52 20.56
N LEU A 379 13.44 42.69 20.25
CA LEU A 379 14.83 43.14 20.07
C LEU A 379 14.95 44.19 18.96
N LYS A 380 14.29 43.96 17.82
CA LYS A 380 14.30 44.92 16.70
C LYS A 380 13.61 46.22 17.06
N ILE A 381 12.44 46.16 17.70
CA ILE A 381 11.68 47.35 18.12
C ILE A 381 12.49 48.17 19.13
N GLU A 382 13.12 47.53 20.12
CA GLU A 382 13.98 48.19 21.12
C GLU A 382 15.25 48.81 20.51
N SER A 383 15.75 48.26 19.40
CA SER A 383 16.89 48.83 18.67
C SER A 383 16.53 50.02 17.76
N THR A 384 15.24 50.30 17.58
CA THR A 384 14.78 51.41 16.73
C THR A 384 14.99 52.74 17.46
N ASN A 385 15.84 53.61 16.92
CA ASN A 385 16.01 54.96 17.43
C ASN A 385 14.82 55.82 17.01
N ASP A 386 13.75 55.80 17.81
CA ASP A 386 12.54 56.62 17.65
C ASP A 386 12.71 58.08 18.15
N GLY A 387 13.95 58.51 18.38
CA GLY A 387 14.29 59.88 18.76
C GLY A 387 13.89 60.87 17.67
N PRO A 388 13.55 62.13 18.01
CA PRO A 388 13.37 63.16 17.00
C PRO A 388 14.65 63.26 16.18
N SER A 389 14.54 63.30 14.85
CA SER A 389 15.66 63.65 13.98
C SER A 389 16.27 64.93 14.53
N SER A 390 17.54 64.88 14.91
CA SER A 390 18.29 66.00 15.47
C SER A 390 18.51 67.08 14.41
N SER A 391 17.45 67.83 14.09
CA SER A 391 17.49 69.18 13.52
C SER A 391 16.04 69.70 13.49
N LEU A 392 15.67 70.51 14.47
CA LEU A 392 14.39 71.23 14.53
C LEU A 392 14.21 72.23 13.36
N PHE A 393 15.19 72.35 12.45
CA PHE A 393 15.29 73.41 11.44
C PHE A 393 15.81 72.98 10.06
N ASP A 394 15.79 71.69 9.68
CA ASP A 394 15.96 71.38 8.25
C ASP A 394 14.64 71.59 7.51
N GLU A 395 14.71 72.34 6.40
CA GLU A 395 13.61 72.63 5.49
C GLU A 395 12.77 71.38 5.26
N ARG A 396 11.51 71.41 5.73
CA ARG A 396 10.51 70.39 5.45
C ARG A 396 10.26 70.37 3.95
N THR A 397 11.05 69.57 3.24
CA THR A 397 10.73 69.13 1.89
C THR A 397 9.51 68.23 2.04
N TYR A 398 8.34 68.83 1.81
CA TYR A 398 7.04 68.16 1.82
C TYR A 398 7.01 67.13 0.68
N ARG A 399 7.52 65.92 0.94
CA ARG A 399 7.09 64.73 0.21
C ARG A 399 5.91 64.15 1.00
N PRO A 400 4.70 64.09 0.41
CA PRO A 400 3.57 63.44 1.05
C PRO A 400 3.80 61.93 1.02
N GLU A 401 4.63 61.44 1.95
CA GLU A 401 4.59 60.03 2.33
C GLU A 401 3.38 59.87 3.26
N SER A 402 2.37 59.14 2.78
CA SER A 402 1.01 59.03 3.34
C SER A 402 0.92 58.60 4.81
N GLN A 403 2.02 58.23 5.45
CA GLN A 403 2.09 57.73 6.83
C GLN A 403 2.88 58.64 7.79
N SER A 404 3.61 59.63 7.26
CA SER A 404 4.40 60.59 8.08
C SER A 404 3.53 61.52 8.93
N HIS A 405 2.28 61.75 8.53
CA HIS A 405 1.30 62.56 9.26
C HIS A 405 0.77 61.91 10.55
N ILE A 406 1.00 60.59 10.73
CA ILE A 406 0.51 59.79 11.87
C ILE A 406 1.63 59.60 12.93
N GLY A 407 2.85 60.10 12.66
CA GLY A 407 3.98 60.01 13.61
C GLY A 407 4.66 58.63 13.66
N ILE A 408 4.55 57.85 12.59
CA ILE A 408 5.15 56.51 12.44
C ILE A 408 6.54 56.65 11.79
N SER A 409 7.58 56.11 12.43
CA SER A 409 8.93 56.03 11.85
C SER A 409 8.99 54.99 10.73
N THR A 410 9.70 55.26 9.64
CA THR A 410 9.91 54.31 8.54
C THR A 410 10.63 53.03 8.99
N GLN A 411 11.47 53.13 10.02
CA GLN A 411 12.15 51.99 10.63
C GLN A 411 11.18 51.11 11.43
N LEU A 412 10.28 51.72 12.20
CA LEU A 412 9.24 51.02 12.95
C LEU A 412 8.26 50.30 12.00
N PHE A 413 7.84 50.98 10.93
CA PHE A 413 6.99 50.39 9.90
C PHE A 413 7.66 49.18 9.23
N LYS A 414 8.96 49.26 8.92
CA LYS A 414 9.72 48.13 8.37
C LYS A 414 9.77 46.94 9.34
N CYS A 415 9.97 47.19 10.63
CA CYS A 415 9.95 46.14 11.66
C CYS A 415 8.58 45.45 11.76
N VAL A 416 7.49 46.23 11.73
CA VAL A 416 6.12 45.70 11.73
C VAL A 416 5.84 44.90 10.46
N LYS A 417 6.33 45.34 9.29
CA LYS A 417 6.21 44.58 8.03
C LYS A 417 6.95 43.23 8.07
N GLU A 418 8.15 43.19 8.65
CA GLU A 418 8.92 41.94 8.83
C GLU A 418 8.24 40.98 9.83
N LEU A 419 7.63 41.52 10.90
CA LEU A 419 6.80 40.75 11.83
C LEU A 419 5.63 40.09 11.09
N TRP A 420 4.90 40.86 10.28
CA TRP A 420 3.77 40.36 9.49
C TRP A 420 4.17 39.28 8.49
N ALA A 421 5.26 39.48 7.74
CA ALA A 421 5.78 38.47 6.82
C ALA A 421 6.16 37.16 7.53
N SER A 422 6.70 37.25 8.75
CA SER A 422 7.06 36.06 9.54
C SER A 422 5.82 35.31 10.03
N LEU A 423 4.76 36.02 10.42
CA LEU A 423 3.49 35.41 10.81
C LEU A 423 2.72 34.81 9.63
N GLU A 424 2.85 35.40 8.44
CA GLU A 424 2.24 34.88 7.21
C GLU A 424 2.82 33.50 6.85
N ILE A 425 4.14 33.31 6.95
CA ILE A 425 4.79 32.01 6.72
C ILE A 425 4.24 30.93 7.66
N ILE A 426 4.06 31.23 8.96
CA ILE A 426 3.46 30.26 9.90
C ILE A 426 2.01 29.95 9.52
N ASN A 427 1.26 30.95 9.05
CA ASN A 427 -0.13 30.75 8.65
C ASN A 427 -0.23 29.89 7.38
N GLU A 428 0.69 30.07 6.42
CA GLU A 428 0.79 29.18 5.26
C GLU A 428 1.03 27.73 5.70
N LYS A 429 1.94 27.48 6.65
CA LYS A 429 2.16 26.13 7.22
C LYS A 429 0.90 25.57 7.90
N CYS A 430 0.18 26.40 8.67
CA CYS A 430 -1.09 25.99 9.29
C CYS A 430 -2.16 25.65 8.24
N GLN A 431 -2.22 26.39 7.15
CA GLN A 431 -3.15 26.12 6.05
C GLN A 431 -2.78 24.85 5.29
N GLN A 432 -1.49 24.56 5.10
CA GLN A 432 -1.04 23.28 4.54
C GLN A 432 -1.46 22.10 5.43
N PHE A 433 -1.24 22.22 6.75
CA PHE A 433 -1.70 21.23 7.72
C PHE A 433 -3.22 21.00 7.64
N GLU A 434 -4.02 22.07 7.63
CA GLU A 434 -5.48 22.00 7.51
C GLU A 434 -5.90 21.28 6.21
N ASN A 435 -5.32 21.67 5.08
CA ASN A 435 -5.61 21.05 3.77
C ASN A 435 -5.32 19.55 3.73
N ILE A 436 -4.29 19.09 4.44
CA ILE A 436 -3.94 17.67 4.56
C ILE A 436 -4.93 16.93 5.46
N CYS A 437 -5.32 17.54 6.58
CA CYS A 437 -6.18 16.93 7.59
C CYS A 437 -7.66 16.90 7.17
N VAL A 438 -8.19 17.93 6.51
CA VAL A 438 -9.62 18.01 6.08
C VAL A 438 -10.17 16.73 5.43
N PRO A 439 -9.49 16.06 4.48
CA PRO A 439 -10.01 14.84 3.88
C PRO A 439 -10.02 13.62 4.82
N MET A 440 -9.22 13.62 5.90
CA MET A 440 -8.94 12.43 6.71
C MET A 440 -9.30 12.55 8.20
N ALA A 441 -9.40 13.76 8.73
CA ALA A 441 -9.73 14.02 10.13
C ALA A 441 -11.18 14.52 10.26
N ASP A 442 -11.60 14.76 11.49
CA ASP A 442 -12.78 15.57 11.79
C ASP A 442 -12.47 17.08 11.66
N ILE A 443 -13.53 17.86 11.42
CA ILE A 443 -13.42 19.31 11.18
C ILE A 443 -12.80 20.02 12.39
N ALA A 444 -13.06 19.55 13.61
CA ALA A 444 -12.51 20.15 14.82
C ALA A 444 -10.99 19.99 14.89
N THR A 445 -10.47 18.79 14.61
CA THR A 445 -9.02 18.55 14.60
C THR A 445 -8.32 19.34 13.50
N ALA A 446 -8.89 19.37 12.29
CA ALA A 446 -8.33 20.12 11.16
C ALA A 446 -8.21 21.62 11.45
N ASN A 447 -9.21 22.21 12.14
CA ASN A 447 -9.22 23.64 12.46
C ASN A 447 -8.46 24.01 13.74
N SER A 448 -8.14 23.03 14.58
CA SER A 448 -7.58 23.27 15.92
C SER A 448 -6.24 24.03 15.92
N LEU A 449 -5.39 23.77 14.92
CA LEU A 449 -4.09 24.44 14.80
C LEU A 449 -4.26 25.93 14.49
N LYS A 450 -5.18 26.25 13.58
CA LYS A 450 -5.48 27.63 13.16
C LYS A 450 -6.12 28.44 14.27
N GLU A 451 -7.02 27.83 15.04
CA GLU A 451 -7.60 28.46 16.23
C GLU A 451 -6.53 28.76 17.29
N THR A 452 -5.61 27.81 17.51
CA THR A 452 -4.48 27.98 18.43
C THR A 452 -3.55 29.09 17.92
N MET A 453 -3.29 29.14 16.61
CA MET A 453 -2.49 30.21 16.00
C MET A 453 -3.11 31.57 16.24
N ALA A 454 -4.38 31.74 15.89
CA ALA A 454 -5.09 33.00 16.01
C ALA A 454 -5.15 33.49 17.46
N THR A 455 -5.28 32.58 18.42
CA THR A 455 -5.22 32.90 19.86
C THR A 455 -3.83 33.39 20.28
N ASN A 456 -2.77 32.70 19.86
CA ASN A 456 -1.39 33.06 20.21
C ASN A 456 -0.92 34.34 19.51
N VAL A 457 -1.31 34.57 18.25
CA VAL A 457 -1.04 35.82 17.53
C VAL A 457 -1.75 36.99 18.22
N ASN A 458 -3.02 36.83 18.61
CA ASN A 458 -3.74 37.85 19.37
C ASN A 458 -3.00 38.19 20.68
N GLN A 459 -2.57 37.19 21.43
CA GLN A 459 -1.80 37.39 22.66
C GLN A 459 -0.42 38.01 22.41
N LEU A 460 0.27 37.65 21.35
CA LEU A 460 1.55 38.24 20.95
C LEU A 460 1.38 39.75 20.68
N LEU A 461 0.39 40.12 19.86
CA LEU A 461 0.15 41.53 19.52
C LEU A 461 -0.17 42.37 20.76
N LEU A 462 -0.94 41.81 21.70
CA LEU A 462 -1.23 42.44 22.97
C LEU A 462 0.03 42.57 23.84
N ARG A 463 0.83 41.50 23.98
CA ARG A 463 2.08 41.51 24.78
C ARG A 463 3.15 42.44 24.23
N LEU A 464 3.22 42.63 22.91
CA LEU A 464 4.11 43.62 22.29
C LEU A 464 3.69 45.07 22.65
N CYS A 465 2.39 45.30 22.82
CA CYS A 465 1.84 46.63 23.07
C CYS A 465 1.65 46.94 24.57
N GLU A 466 1.51 45.93 25.42
CA GLU A 466 1.24 46.07 26.85
C GLU A 466 2.43 46.66 27.64
N PRO A 467 2.14 47.43 28.71
CA PRO A 467 3.18 47.92 29.61
C PRO A 467 3.76 46.77 30.44
N LEU A 468 5.10 46.64 30.47
CA LEU A 468 5.78 45.80 31.47
C LEU A 468 5.24 46.17 32.86
N SER A 469 4.63 45.20 33.54
CA SER A 469 4.18 45.35 34.92
C SER A 469 5.36 45.78 35.78
N GLU A 470 5.11 46.78 36.62
CA GLU A 470 6.06 47.34 37.57
C GLU A 470 6.54 46.25 38.55
N THR A 471 7.60 45.54 38.21
CA THR A 471 8.34 44.71 39.16
C THR A 471 9.79 45.16 39.18
N GLY A 472 10.07 46.07 40.11
CA GLY A 472 11.39 46.34 40.65
C GLY A 472 12.34 47.07 39.71
N ASP A 473 12.25 48.40 39.65
CA ASP A 473 13.41 49.30 39.68
C ASP A 473 12.88 50.74 39.80
N SER A 474 12.82 51.19 41.05
CA SER A 474 12.24 52.47 41.50
C SER A 474 13.05 53.71 41.11
N GLU A 475 13.92 53.67 40.09
CA GLU A 475 14.87 54.77 39.82
C GLU A 475 15.29 54.93 38.33
N LEU A 476 14.39 54.72 37.36
CA LEU A 476 14.62 55.20 35.98
C LEU A 476 14.08 56.63 35.77
N CYS A 477 14.90 57.53 35.21
CA CYS A 477 14.55 58.90 34.82
C CYS A 477 13.18 58.99 34.10
N SER A 478 12.38 60.01 34.44
CA SER A 478 11.04 60.26 33.85
C SER A 478 11.08 60.34 32.32
N SER A 479 12.16 60.86 31.75
CA SER A 479 12.39 60.96 30.31
C SER A 479 12.47 59.60 29.59
N THR A 480 13.08 58.59 30.23
CA THR A 480 13.18 57.23 29.67
C THR A 480 11.83 56.50 29.73
N ARG A 481 11.03 56.77 30.76
CA ARG A 481 9.66 56.24 30.89
C ARG A 481 8.72 56.83 29.83
N ALA A 482 8.75 58.14 29.64
CA ALA A 482 7.95 58.83 28.61
C ALA A 482 8.32 58.38 27.18
N SER A 483 9.61 58.21 26.89
CA SER A 483 10.09 57.70 25.59
C SER A 483 9.60 56.27 25.30
N ARG A 484 9.62 55.39 26.29
CA ARG A 484 9.11 54.00 26.16
C ARG A 484 7.59 53.92 26.01
N CYS A 485 6.84 54.79 26.70
CA CYS A 485 5.39 54.88 26.51
C CYS A 485 5.05 55.40 25.10
N LEU A 486 5.79 56.40 24.61
CA LEU A 486 5.61 56.94 23.27
C LEU A 486 5.91 55.91 22.17
N SER A 487 7.01 55.14 22.28
CA SER A 487 7.34 54.10 21.30
C SER A 487 6.30 52.98 21.26
N ARG A 488 5.74 52.59 22.40
CA ARG A 488 4.62 51.63 22.48
C ARG A 488 3.32 52.16 21.89
N ALA A 489 2.98 53.43 22.13
CA ALA A 489 1.82 54.06 21.49
C ALA A 489 1.99 54.10 19.97
N ARG A 490 3.19 54.45 19.48
CA ARG A 490 3.52 54.42 18.04
C ARG A 490 3.46 53.02 17.46
N LEU A 491 3.94 52.00 18.17
CA LEU A 491 3.84 50.59 17.75
C LEU A 491 2.37 50.15 17.62
N ALA A 492 1.54 50.43 18.63
CA ALA A 492 0.12 50.09 18.61
C ALA A 492 -0.63 50.81 17.48
N ILE A 493 -0.33 52.10 17.24
CA ILE A 493 -0.85 52.87 16.09
C ILE A 493 -0.38 52.22 14.78
N THR A 494 0.88 51.83 14.67
CA THR A 494 1.43 51.19 13.46
C THR A 494 0.76 49.86 13.18
N ILE A 495 0.48 49.05 14.21
CA ILE A 495 -0.25 47.78 14.08
C ILE A 495 -1.70 48.02 13.63
N VAL A 496 -2.42 48.97 14.23
CA VAL A 496 -3.81 49.32 13.86
C VAL A 496 -3.91 49.84 12.43
N HIS A 497 -2.93 50.64 11.99
CA HIS A 497 -2.90 51.20 10.63
C HIS A 497 -2.20 50.30 9.60
N SER A 498 -1.68 49.15 10.01
CA SER A 498 -1.11 48.15 9.10
C SER A 498 -2.19 47.24 8.48
N GLU A 499 -1.79 46.42 7.51
CA GLU A 499 -2.63 45.66 6.57
C GLU A 499 -3.84 44.96 7.23
N THR A 500 -5.02 45.59 7.17
CA THR A 500 -6.25 45.11 7.82
C THR A 500 -6.69 43.74 7.30
N SER A 501 -6.40 43.43 6.03
CA SER A 501 -6.67 42.12 5.42
C SER A 501 -5.87 40.99 6.07
N LEU A 502 -4.60 41.24 6.39
CA LEU A 502 -3.69 40.25 6.98
C LEU A 502 -4.07 39.98 8.45
N VAL A 503 -4.41 41.03 9.20
CA VAL A 503 -4.91 40.90 10.58
C VAL A 503 -6.18 40.04 10.63
N CYS A 504 -7.12 40.29 9.70
CA CYS A 504 -8.33 39.47 9.58
C CYS A 504 -8.01 38.00 9.25
N LEU A 505 -7.00 37.75 8.43
CA LEU A 505 -6.61 36.40 8.03
C LEU A 505 -5.93 35.63 9.18
N LEU A 506 -4.99 36.27 9.88
CA LEU A 506 -4.25 35.68 11.00
C LEU A 506 -5.11 35.45 12.26
N LEU A 507 -6.21 36.19 12.41
CA LEU A 507 -7.18 36.01 13.50
C LEU A 507 -8.35 35.08 13.12
N ASP A 508 -8.20 34.33 12.03
CA ASP A 508 -9.18 33.37 11.51
C ASP A 508 -10.55 33.98 11.18
N LYS A 509 -10.57 35.26 10.78
CA LYS A 509 -11.77 36.04 10.44
C LYS A 509 -12.81 36.10 11.57
N ASP A 510 -12.41 35.82 12.81
CA ASP A 510 -13.28 35.94 13.97
C ASP A 510 -13.53 37.41 14.31
N SER A 511 -14.74 37.87 13.98
CA SER A 511 -15.19 39.24 14.23
C SER A 511 -15.07 39.68 15.70
N GLN A 512 -15.26 38.77 16.66
CA GLN A 512 -15.18 39.09 18.08
C GLN A 512 -13.71 39.28 18.50
N ARG A 513 -12.83 38.38 18.06
CA ARG A 513 -11.40 38.46 18.34
C ARG A 513 -10.78 39.72 17.73
N ILE A 514 -11.13 40.06 16.49
CA ILE A 514 -10.68 41.27 15.80
C ILE A 514 -11.19 42.53 16.52
N SER A 515 -12.48 42.57 16.88
CA SER A 515 -13.06 43.71 17.59
C SER A 515 -12.40 43.91 18.97
N ASN A 516 -12.17 42.83 19.71
CA ASN A 516 -11.50 42.86 21.01
C ASN A 516 -10.05 43.33 20.89
N LEU A 517 -9.27 42.82 19.91
CA LEU A 517 -7.91 43.29 19.67
C LEU A 517 -7.89 44.80 19.38
N ASN A 518 -8.73 45.28 18.46
CA ASN A 518 -8.79 46.71 18.13
C ASN A 518 -9.16 47.56 19.34
N HIS A 519 -10.17 47.16 20.12
CA HIS A 519 -10.56 47.87 21.33
C HIS A 519 -9.41 47.95 22.33
N ARG A 520 -8.72 46.83 22.59
CA ARG A 520 -7.58 46.79 23.51
C ARG A 520 -6.40 47.62 23.02
N LEU A 521 -6.08 47.58 21.72
CA LEU A 521 -5.02 48.41 21.14
C LEU A 521 -5.35 49.91 21.30
N HIS A 522 -6.59 50.33 21.08
CA HIS A 522 -7.01 51.72 21.32
C HIS A 522 -6.89 52.12 22.80
N VAL A 523 -7.27 51.24 23.74
CA VAL A 523 -7.08 51.49 25.18
C VAL A 523 -5.59 51.63 25.52
N VAL A 524 -4.73 50.78 24.96
CA VAL A 524 -3.27 50.85 25.16
C VAL A 524 -2.70 52.15 24.60
N ILE A 525 -3.17 52.61 23.44
CA ILE A 525 -2.78 53.91 22.86
C ILE A 525 -3.15 55.05 23.81
N GLU A 526 -4.40 55.08 24.29
CA GLU A 526 -4.85 56.12 25.23
C GLU A 526 -4.04 56.12 26.54
N GLN A 527 -3.80 54.95 27.12
CA GLN A 527 -3.07 54.82 28.39
C GLN A 527 -1.60 55.25 28.26
N ASN A 528 -0.92 54.85 27.19
CA ASN A 528 0.48 55.22 26.96
C ASN A 528 0.63 56.71 26.61
N LEU A 529 -0.32 57.31 25.88
CA LEU A 529 -0.33 58.75 25.61
C LEU A 529 -0.62 59.58 26.87
N ARG A 530 -1.45 59.10 27.80
CA ARG A 530 -1.68 59.76 29.11
C ARG A 530 -0.44 59.78 30.01
N CYS A 531 0.50 58.85 29.82
CA CYS A 531 1.77 58.82 30.55
C CYS A 531 2.80 59.82 30.03
N VAL A 532 2.55 60.48 28.90
CA VAL A 532 3.40 61.53 28.34
C VAL A 532 2.85 62.87 28.82
N SER A 533 3.29 63.32 30.00
CA SER A 533 3.00 64.67 30.49
C SER A 533 3.66 65.72 29.58
N ILE A 534 2.93 66.79 29.24
CA ILE A 534 3.45 67.95 28.46
C ILE A 534 4.73 68.54 29.09
N PHE A 535 4.99 68.28 30.37
CA PHE A 535 6.19 68.73 31.09
C PHE A 535 7.44 67.86 30.88
N ASP A 536 7.35 66.64 30.35
CA ASP A 536 8.53 65.77 30.11
C ASP A 536 9.15 65.96 28.71
N LEU A 537 8.53 66.78 27.84
CA LEU A 537 9.02 67.10 26.48
C LEU A 537 9.94 68.33 26.43
N PHE A 538 10.12 69.04 27.55
CA PHE A 538 11.08 70.12 27.69
C PHE A 538 12.18 69.71 28.66
N PRO A 539 13.41 69.45 28.20
CA PRO A 539 14.55 69.47 29.12
C PRO A 539 14.64 70.88 29.69
N CYS A 540 14.60 71.01 31.02
CA CYS A 540 15.02 72.25 31.66
C CYS A 540 16.52 72.44 31.39
N TYR A 541 16.78 73.47 30.58
CA TYR A 541 18.04 74.13 30.20
C TYR A 541 18.82 73.56 29.01
#